data_AF-A0A844Z0E2-F1
#
_entry.id   AF-A0A844Z0E2-F1
#
_cell.length_a   1.000
_cell.length_b   1.000
_cell.length_c   1.000
_cell.angle_alpha   90.00
_cell.angle_beta   90.00
_cell.angle_gamma   90.00
#
_symmetry.space_group_name_H-M   'P 1'
#
loop_
_entity.id
_entity.type
_entity.pdbx_description
1 polymer ?
#
loop_
_entity_poly.entity_id
_entity_poly.type
_entity_poly.pdbx_seq_one_letter_code
_entity_poly.pdbx_strand_id
1 'polypeptide(L)'
;MMRAALSAVALAAASLALTAVPLRAQDPTAFEYRAVTGRSVEALDPTKAYLLVEAPGMILSTWLVMPDEAQRAEWERQRQAALAEAVAAFPGRLVSYKRDHETWANSRGRRRAEPEQPIEPSNENFAWPELESRRMFTIGPQNRIASESEYSLWLYEVPAGEIIFRGLGMGAFGDCACLGTLAFATQPGKVTAVRIAYAPLDSEGRRIDRFPGGSNSLDISTRSGVIIEPPSDYALDPRIPREMITVPEFRLVEAIPNWFGQTVNRVQPYPGLFSYDGTRMVDLRRGAQAPVVEALEEAAQESAAE
;
A
#
# COMPACT_ATOMS: atom_id res chain seq x y z
N MET A 1 79.16 27.63 -23.00
CA MET A 1 79.02 26.74 -21.84
C MET A 1 77.76 27.12 -21.07
N MET A 2 76.92 26.13 -20.83
CA MET A 2 75.84 25.98 -19.83
C MET A 2 74.87 27.13 -19.50
N ARG A 3 73.60 26.83 -19.80
CA ARG A 3 72.34 27.39 -19.28
C ARG A 3 72.13 27.08 -17.79
N ALA A 4 71.30 27.89 -17.12
CA ALA A 4 70.28 27.55 -16.10
C ALA A 4 70.21 28.67 -15.03
N ALA A 5 69.08 29.09 -14.46
CA ALA A 5 67.66 28.86 -14.71
C ALA A 5 66.88 29.93 -13.93
N LEU A 6 65.83 30.48 -14.54
CA LEU A 6 64.77 31.22 -13.85
C LEU A 6 63.90 30.23 -13.06
N SER A 7 63.36 30.65 -11.92
CA SER A 7 62.18 30.04 -11.30
C SER A 7 61.24 31.15 -10.84
N ALA A 8 60.19 31.35 -11.64
CA ALA A 8 59.04 32.16 -11.29
C ALA A 8 57.97 31.23 -10.70
N VAL A 9 57.54 31.53 -9.48
CA VAL A 9 56.45 30.84 -8.78
C VAL A 9 55.13 31.36 -9.33
N ALA A 10 54.37 30.50 -10.00
CA ALA A 10 53.01 30.79 -10.44
C ALA A 10 52.02 30.46 -9.31
N LEU A 11 51.27 31.46 -8.86
CA LEU A 11 50.09 31.29 -8.00
C LEU A 11 48.97 30.64 -8.83
N ALA A 12 48.61 29.39 -8.50
CA ALA A 12 47.42 28.75 -9.01
C ALA A 12 46.20 29.17 -8.16
N ALA A 13 45.30 29.95 -8.75
CA ALA A 13 43.99 30.24 -8.18
C ALA A 13 43.10 28.99 -8.34
N ALA A 14 42.81 28.32 -7.23
CA ALA A 14 41.85 27.21 -7.18
C ALA A 14 40.42 27.78 -7.23
N SER A 15 39.81 27.73 -8.40
CA SER A 15 38.38 27.98 -8.61
C SER A 15 37.57 26.87 -7.93
N LEU A 16 37.00 27.17 -6.76
CA LEU A 16 35.95 26.39 -6.10
C LEU A 16 34.69 26.43 -6.98
N ALA A 17 34.54 25.42 -7.82
CA ALA A 17 33.27 25.10 -8.44
C ALA A 17 32.32 24.62 -7.32
N LEU A 18 31.41 25.49 -6.90
CA LEU A 18 30.19 25.13 -6.19
C LEU A 18 29.40 24.19 -7.10
N THR A 19 29.61 22.89 -6.95
CA THR A 19 28.69 21.88 -7.47
C THR A 19 27.39 22.06 -6.71
N ALA A 20 26.43 22.76 -7.33
CA ALA A 20 25.05 22.74 -6.90
C ALA A 20 24.59 21.28 -6.93
N VAL A 21 24.60 20.63 -5.77
CA VAL A 21 23.86 19.39 -5.57
C VAL A 21 22.42 19.78 -5.88
N PRO A 22 21.78 19.21 -6.91
CA PRO A 22 20.37 19.50 -7.16
C PRO A 22 19.65 19.20 -5.85
N LEU A 23 18.98 20.22 -5.30
CA LEU A 23 18.09 20.05 -4.16
C LEU A 23 17.14 18.95 -4.61
N ARG A 24 17.30 17.74 -4.05
CA ARG A 24 16.44 16.62 -4.36
C ARG A 24 15.08 17.07 -3.86
N ALA A 25 14.20 17.47 -4.78
CA ALA A 25 12.87 17.93 -4.43
C ALA A 25 12.27 16.83 -3.54
N GLN A 26 11.89 17.20 -2.32
CA GLN A 26 11.20 16.28 -1.42
C GLN A 26 9.99 15.78 -2.18
N ASP A 27 9.84 14.46 -2.28
CA ASP A 27 8.67 13.87 -2.93
C ASP A 27 7.44 14.28 -2.10
N PRO A 28 6.56 15.15 -2.61
CA PRO A 28 5.39 15.62 -1.88
C PRO A 28 4.39 14.49 -1.60
N THR A 29 4.58 13.33 -2.24
CA THR A 29 3.78 12.11 -2.01
C THR A 29 4.42 11.17 -0.99
N ALA A 30 5.61 11.49 -0.46
CA ALA A 30 6.20 10.75 0.64
C ALA A 30 5.39 10.95 1.93
N PHE A 31 5.44 9.95 2.80
CA PHE A 31 4.82 10.00 4.12
C PHE A 31 5.73 9.29 5.13
N GLU A 32 5.59 9.64 6.39
CA GLU A 32 6.36 9.06 7.48
C GLU A 32 5.48 8.16 8.34
N TYR A 33 6.06 7.07 8.80
CA TYR A 33 5.49 6.20 9.82
C TYR A 33 6.62 5.66 10.69
N ARG A 34 6.33 5.39 11.97
CA ARG A 34 7.38 5.00 12.93
C ARG A 34 6.82 4.13 14.04
N ALA A 35 7.55 3.07 14.40
CA ALA A 35 7.23 2.27 15.57
C ALA A 35 7.41 3.10 16.86
N VAL A 36 6.40 3.08 17.73
CA VAL A 36 6.49 3.61 19.09
C VAL A 36 7.08 2.51 19.98
N THR A 37 8.22 2.78 20.63
CA THR A 37 8.94 1.78 21.42
C THR A 37 9.15 2.23 22.86
N GLY A 38 9.19 1.27 23.80
CA GLY A 38 9.60 1.49 25.18
C GLY A 38 8.80 2.58 25.91
N ARG A 39 9.52 3.53 26.53
CA ARG A 39 8.96 4.65 27.33
C ARG A 39 8.15 5.65 26.49
N SER A 40 8.30 5.65 25.18
CA SER A 40 7.58 6.58 24.29
C SER A 40 6.07 6.33 24.25
N VAL A 41 5.62 5.15 24.69
CA VAL A 41 4.18 4.82 24.76
C VAL A 41 3.46 5.70 25.79
N GLU A 42 4.13 6.09 26.88
CA GLU A 42 3.55 6.93 27.95
C GLU A 42 3.49 8.42 27.55
N ALA A 43 4.12 8.81 26.44
CA ALA A 43 4.27 10.20 26.00
C ALA A 43 3.90 10.35 24.52
N LEU A 44 2.67 9.94 24.16
CA LEU A 44 2.14 10.12 22.81
C LEU A 44 1.87 11.60 22.52
N ASP A 45 2.27 12.05 21.33
CA ASP A 45 2.08 13.40 20.83
C ASP A 45 0.62 13.58 20.37
N PRO A 46 -0.17 14.50 20.97
CA PRO A 46 -1.57 14.69 20.61
C PRO A 46 -1.78 15.25 19.20
N THR A 47 -0.72 15.71 18.52
CA THR A 47 -0.79 16.18 17.13
C THR A 47 -0.63 15.05 16.10
N LYS A 48 -0.27 13.84 16.56
CA LYS A 48 -0.01 12.67 15.71
C LYS A 48 -1.13 11.67 15.79
N ALA A 49 -1.32 10.91 14.72
CA ALA A 49 -2.23 9.77 14.70
C ALA A 49 -1.45 8.48 14.95
N TYR A 50 -2.12 7.51 15.57
CA TYR A 50 -1.50 6.24 15.93
C TYR A 50 -2.37 5.06 15.49
N LEU A 51 -1.72 4.00 15.03
CA LEU A 51 -2.32 2.71 14.73
C LEU A 51 -1.79 1.66 15.72
N LEU A 52 -2.70 1.10 16.50
CA LEU A 52 -2.43 -0.05 17.37
C LEU A 52 -2.92 -1.31 16.69
N VAL A 53 -2.01 -2.24 16.40
CA VAL A 53 -2.32 -3.52 15.79
C VAL A 53 -2.21 -4.61 16.83
N GLU A 54 -3.30 -5.35 17.02
CA GLU A 54 -3.38 -6.55 17.84
C GLU A 54 -3.38 -7.80 16.94
N ALA A 55 -2.61 -8.82 17.32
CA ALA A 55 -2.65 -10.14 16.68
C ALA A 55 -2.35 -11.25 17.69
N PRO A 56 -2.80 -12.50 17.48
CA PRO A 56 -2.58 -13.61 18.42
C PRO A 56 -1.12 -14.11 18.48
N GLY A 57 -0.24 -13.56 17.65
CA GLY A 57 1.16 -13.94 17.57
C GLY A 57 1.91 -12.97 16.67
N MET A 58 3.17 -13.29 16.37
CA MET A 58 4.00 -12.47 15.49
C MET A 58 3.40 -12.39 14.09
N ILE A 59 3.17 -11.17 13.62
CA ILE A 59 2.67 -10.90 12.27
C ILE A 59 3.58 -9.93 11.54
N LEU A 60 3.43 -9.93 10.23
CA LEU A 60 3.92 -8.90 9.36
C LEU A 60 2.71 -8.40 8.58
N SER A 61 2.33 -7.14 8.74
CA SER A 61 1.12 -6.59 8.10
C SER A 61 1.47 -5.41 7.23
N THR A 62 0.78 -5.30 6.11
CA THR A 62 0.98 -4.24 5.14
C THR A 62 -0.28 -3.39 5.04
N TRP A 63 -0.09 -2.09 5.04
CA TRP A 63 -1.13 -1.07 5.10
C TRP A 63 -0.92 -0.04 4.01
N LEU A 64 -2.01 0.61 3.60
CA LEU A 64 -2.03 1.67 2.59
C LEU A 64 -2.55 2.95 3.23
N VAL A 65 -1.85 4.06 3.03
CA VAL A 65 -2.36 5.39 3.38
C VAL A 65 -2.98 5.98 2.13
N MET A 66 -4.28 6.27 2.20
CA MET A 66 -4.98 6.83 1.05
C MET A 66 -4.55 8.27 0.80
N PRO A 67 -4.23 8.62 -0.45
CA PRO A 67 -3.82 9.97 -0.78
C PRO A 67 -5.01 10.92 -0.74
N ASP A 68 -4.76 12.11 -0.22
CA ASP A 68 -5.69 13.23 -0.29
C ASP A 68 -5.76 13.83 -1.71
N GLU A 69 -6.69 14.77 -1.91
CA GLU A 69 -6.91 15.41 -3.20
C GLU A 69 -5.67 16.19 -3.71
N ALA A 70 -4.94 16.85 -2.81
CA ALA A 70 -3.75 17.60 -3.17
C ALA A 70 -2.63 16.67 -3.65
N GLN A 71 -2.45 15.53 -2.98
CA GLN A 71 -1.50 14.49 -3.36
C GLN A 71 -1.88 13.84 -4.70
N ARG A 72 -3.16 13.62 -4.96
CA ARG A 72 -3.64 13.12 -6.26
C ARG A 72 -3.38 14.11 -7.38
N ALA A 73 -3.68 15.39 -7.18
CA ALA A 73 -3.44 16.44 -8.16
C ALA A 73 -1.94 16.61 -8.46
N GLU A 74 -1.11 16.51 -7.43
CA GLU A 74 0.35 16.52 -7.54
C GLU A 74 0.86 15.35 -8.38
N TRP A 75 0.44 14.13 -8.05
CA TRP A 75 0.82 12.92 -8.79
C TRP A 75 0.41 13.01 -10.26
N GLU A 76 -0.81 13.50 -10.55
CA GLU A 76 -1.29 13.64 -11.92
C GLU A 76 -0.45 14.66 -12.69
N ARG A 77 -0.08 15.78 -12.07
CA ARG A 77 0.81 16.76 -12.69
C ARG A 77 2.18 16.16 -13.00
N GLN A 78 2.74 15.38 -12.09
CA GLN A 78 4.02 14.68 -12.31
C GLN A 78 3.91 13.65 -13.44
N ARG A 79 2.82 12.88 -13.47
CA ARG A 79 2.52 11.91 -14.53
C ARG A 79 2.44 12.60 -15.90
N GLN A 80 1.72 13.71 -16.01
CA GLN A 80 1.59 14.46 -17.26
C GLN A 80 2.92 15.06 -17.72
N ALA A 81 3.74 15.59 -16.80
CA ALA A 81 5.07 16.09 -17.12
C ALA A 81 5.98 14.96 -17.66
N ALA A 82 5.96 13.79 -17.02
CA ALA A 82 6.76 12.64 -17.45
C ALA A 82 6.26 12.05 -18.78
N LEU A 83 4.94 12.04 -19.02
CA LEU A 83 4.38 11.66 -20.31
C LEU A 83 4.86 12.60 -21.42
N ALA A 84 4.82 13.91 -21.20
CA ALA A 84 5.29 14.90 -22.16
C ALA A 84 6.78 14.71 -22.50
N GLU A 85 7.62 14.44 -21.49
CA GLU A 85 9.03 14.11 -21.69
C GLU A 85 9.20 12.81 -22.51
N ALA A 86 8.43 11.77 -22.19
CA ALA A 86 8.49 10.49 -22.88
C ALA A 86 8.06 10.58 -24.36
N VAL A 87 7.06 11.41 -24.65
CA VAL A 87 6.62 11.76 -26.01
C VAL A 87 7.73 12.52 -26.75
N ALA A 88 8.32 13.54 -26.12
CA ALA A 88 9.42 14.31 -26.72
C ALA A 88 10.65 13.44 -27.01
N ALA A 89 10.94 12.44 -26.18
CA ALA A 89 12.04 11.49 -26.37
C ALA A 89 11.75 10.38 -27.41
N PHE A 90 10.49 10.18 -27.81
CA PHE A 90 10.08 9.08 -28.68
C PHE A 90 10.77 9.05 -30.06
N PRO A 91 10.90 10.17 -30.80
CA PRO A 91 11.60 10.17 -32.09
C PRO A 91 13.05 9.65 -32.00
N GLY A 92 13.77 10.03 -30.93
CA GLY A 92 15.13 9.55 -30.68
C GLY A 92 15.20 8.05 -30.36
N ARG A 93 14.23 7.52 -29.62
CA ARG A 93 14.08 6.07 -29.39
C ARG A 93 13.79 5.32 -30.68
N LEU A 94 12.95 5.86 -31.57
CA LEU A 94 12.64 5.25 -32.86
C LEU A 94 13.85 5.18 -33.79
N VAL A 95 14.69 6.23 -33.82
CA VAL A 95 15.96 6.21 -34.57
C VAL A 95 16.91 5.15 -34.01
N SER A 96 17.03 5.05 -32.68
CA SER A 96 17.89 4.05 -32.03
C SER A 96 17.41 2.63 -32.34
N TYR A 97 16.11 2.37 -32.23
CA TYR A 97 15.49 1.10 -32.61
C TYR A 97 15.80 0.71 -34.05
N LYS A 98 15.63 1.63 -35.03
CA LYS A 98 15.89 1.34 -36.45
C LYS A 98 17.34 0.91 -36.69
N ARG A 99 18.30 1.60 -36.09
CA ARG A 99 19.74 1.26 -36.16
C ARG A 99 20.02 -0.11 -35.53
N ASP A 100 19.45 -0.36 -34.36
CA ASP A 100 19.69 -1.60 -33.61
C ASP A 100 19.03 -2.80 -34.33
N HIS A 101 17.86 -2.59 -34.93
CA HIS A 101 17.14 -3.57 -35.76
C HIS A 101 17.92 -3.90 -37.04
N GLU A 102 18.45 -2.89 -37.75
CA GLU A 102 19.32 -3.11 -38.92
C GLU A 102 20.58 -3.91 -38.54
N THR A 103 21.20 -3.59 -37.40
CA THR A 103 22.36 -4.33 -36.89
C THR A 103 22.01 -5.79 -36.59
N TRP A 104 20.85 -6.02 -35.97
CA TRP A 104 20.34 -7.36 -35.69
C TRP A 104 20.05 -8.14 -36.97
N ALA A 105 19.38 -7.52 -37.94
CA ALA A 105 19.01 -8.13 -39.22
C ALA A 105 20.22 -8.60 -40.03
N ASN A 106 21.33 -7.83 -39.96
CA ASN A 106 22.59 -8.13 -40.62
C ASN A 106 23.52 -9.07 -39.82
N SER A 107 23.17 -9.41 -38.57
CA SER A 107 23.99 -10.27 -37.72
C SER A 107 23.90 -11.75 -38.13
N ARG A 108 25.05 -12.40 -38.37
CA ARG A 108 25.09 -13.82 -38.70
C ARG A 108 24.64 -14.66 -37.50
N GLY A 109 23.60 -15.47 -37.69
CA GLY A 109 23.11 -16.43 -36.72
C GLY A 109 22.19 -15.87 -35.63
N ARG A 110 21.77 -14.59 -35.70
CA ARG A 110 20.73 -13.97 -34.85
C ARG A 110 20.76 -14.42 -33.38
N ARG A 111 21.96 -14.48 -32.80
CA ARG A 111 22.18 -14.99 -31.42
C ARG A 111 21.59 -14.07 -30.35
N ARG A 112 21.17 -12.85 -30.72
CA ARG A 112 20.49 -11.89 -29.85
C ARG A 112 19.00 -11.85 -30.21
N ALA A 113 18.17 -11.59 -29.20
CA ALA A 113 16.75 -11.32 -29.41
C ALA A 113 16.57 -10.14 -30.38
N GLU A 114 15.51 -10.20 -31.19
CA GLU A 114 15.11 -9.08 -32.03
C GLU A 114 14.77 -7.87 -31.13
N PRO A 115 15.28 -6.67 -31.43
CA PRO A 115 14.88 -5.47 -30.70
C PRO A 115 13.36 -5.28 -30.80
N GLU A 116 12.72 -4.92 -29.69
CA GLU A 116 11.29 -4.58 -29.67
C GLU A 116 11.06 -3.17 -30.21
N GLN A 117 10.04 -3.01 -31.06
CA GLN A 117 9.69 -1.70 -31.58
C GLN A 117 9.12 -0.82 -30.46
N PRO A 118 9.67 0.39 -30.24
CA PRO A 118 9.11 1.28 -29.24
C PRO A 118 7.73 1.75 -29.69
N ILE A 119 6.78 1.72 -28.76
CA ILE A 119 5.42 2.26 -28.94
C ILE A 119 5.43 3.74 -28.53
N GLU A 120 4.72 4.57 -29.28
CA GLU A 120 4.56 5.99 -28.94
C GLU A 120 3.82 6.13 -27.60
N PRO A 121 4.39 6.82 -26.61
CA PRO A 121 3.71 7.03 -25.33
C PRO A 121 2.41 7.81 -25.51
N SER A 122 1.35 7.32 -24.90
CA SER A 122 0.05 7.96 -24.83
C SER A 122 -0.50 7.86 -23.41
N ASN A 123 -1.59 8.56 -23.11
CA ASN A 123 -2.26 8.42 -21.82
C ASN A 123 -2.68 6.97 -21.50
N GLU A 124 -2.92 6.15 -22.54
CA GLU A 124 -3.42 4.78 -22.39
C GLU A 124 -2.31 3.75 -22.17
N ASN A 125 -1.11 3.96 -22.75
CA ASN A 125 -0.01 3.00 -22.71
C ASN A 125 1.19 3.45 -21.86
N PHE A 126 1.17 4.69 -21.37
CA PHE A 126 2.25 5.22 -20.56
C PHE A 126 2.21 4.63 -19.15
N ALA A 127 3.18 3.76 -18.88
CA ALA A 127 3.37 3.15 -17.57
C ALA A 127 3.86 4.20 -16.57
N TRP A 128 3.02 4.49 -15.57
CA TRP A 128 3.35 5.34 -14.44
C TRP A 128 2.92 4.65 -13.16
N PRO A 129 3.77 4.53 -12.13
CA PRO A 129 3.38 3.83 -10.92
C PRO A 129 2.22 4.52 -10.21
N GLU A 130 1.22 3.73 -9.84
CA GLU A 130 0.04 4.18 -9.09
C GLU A 130 0.44 4.86 -7.78
N LEU A 131 -0.24 5.95 -7.43
CA LEU A 131 0.07 6.74 -6.23
C LEU A 131 -0.01 5.88 -4.96
N GLU A 132 -1.06 5.08 -4.84
CA GLU A 132 -1.32 4.21 -3.70
C GLU A 132 -0.25 3.13 -3.53
N SER A 133 0.34 2.64 -4.63
CA SER A 133 1.40 1.61 -4.59
C SER A 133 2.68 2.08 -3.88
N ARG A 134 2.88 3.40 -3.81
CA ARG A 134 4.01 4.03 -3.12
C ARG A 134 3.66 4.47 -1.70
N ARG A 135 2.38 4.42 -1.32
CA ARG A 135 1.87 4.88 -0.02
C ARG A 135 1.64 3.73 0.95
N MET A 136 2.55 2.78 0.93
CA MET A 136 2.47 1.55 1.70
C MET A 136 3.45 1.54 2.86
N PHE A 137 2.99 1.04 4.00
CA PHE A 137 3.85 0.82 5.16
C PHE A 137 3.61 -0.54 5.79
N THR A 138 4.60 -0.99 6.56
CA THR A 138 4.61 -2.33 7.15
C THR A 138 4.74 -2.24 8.66
N ILE A 139 3.91 -3.01 9.38
CA ILE A 139 3.96 -3.18 10.83
C ILE A 139 4.39 -4.60 11.17
N GLY A 140 5.34 -4.72 12.11
CA GLY A 140 5.92 -5.98 12.56
C GLY A 140 7.08 -6.48 11.68
N PRO A 141 7.61 -7.69 11.96
CA PRO A 141 7.33 -8.48 13.17
C PRO A 141 8.02 -7.95 14.43
N GLN A 142 9.02 -7.07 14.29
CA GLN A 142 9.74 -6.48 15.42
C GLN A 142 8.94 -5.36 16.10
N ASN A 143 9.48 -4.76 17.17
CA ASN A 143 8.93 -3.59 17.85
C ASN A 143 7.54 -3.78 18.45
N ARG A 144 7.25 -4.97 18.98
CA ARG A 144 6.07 -5.20 19.81
C ARG A 144 6.16 -4.36 21.09
N ILE A 145 5.09 -3.65 21.43
CA ILE A 145 4.99 -2.96 22.72
C ILE A 145 4.58 -3.94 23.82
N ALA A 146 3.78 -4.96 23.50
CA ALA A 146 3.38 -6.05 24.39
C ALA A 146 3.37 -7.38 23.63
N SER A 147 3.66 -8.46 24.33
CA SER A 147 3.61 -9.81 23.78
C SER A 147 3.37 -10.81 24.91
N GLU A 148 2.23 -11.49 24.84
CA GLU A 148 1.86 -12.59 25.73
C GLU A 148 1.57 -13.84 24.89
N SER A 149 1.17 -14.94 25.53
CA SER A 149 0.83 -16.18 24.82
C SER A 149 -0.39 -16.06 23.90
N GLU A 150 -1.30 -15.13 24.20
CA GLU A 150 -2.58 -14.98 23.50
C GLU A 150 -2.61 -13.79 22.54
N TYR A 151 -1.68 -12.84 22.69
CA TYR A 151 -1.69 -11.61 21.90
C TYR A 151 -0.29 -10.97 21.75
N SER A 152 -0.17 -10.12 20.75
CA SER A 152 0.96 -9.25 20.48
C SER A 152 0.43 -7.90 20.02
N LEU A 153 1.02 -6.82 20.51
CA LEU A 153 0.63 -5.45 20.20
C LEU A 153 1.78 -4.70 19.53
N TRP A 154 1.46 -3.98 18.45
CA TRP A 154 2.35 -3.03 17.80
C TRP A 154 1.71 -1.65 17.76
N LEU A 155 2.41 -0.63 18.21
CA LEU A 155 1.95 0.75 18.14
C LEU A 155 2.84 1.54 17.18
N TYR A 156 2.23 2.19 16.21
CA TYR A 156 2.92 2.97 15.19
C TYR A 156 2.32 4.37 15.08
N GLU A 157 3.19 5.38 15.01
CA GLU A 157 2.83 6.69 14.48
C GLU A 157 2.57 6.55 12.98
N VAL A 158 1.43 7.06 12.52
CA VAL A 158 0.99 7.02 11.12
C VAL A 158 0.41 8.37 10.70
N PRO A 159 0.31 8.68 9.40
CA PRO A 159 -0.41 9.85 8.95
C PRO A 159 -1.88 9.76 9.35
N ALA A 160 -2.45 10.88 9.79
CA ALA A 160 -3.89 11.00 9.94
C ALA A 160 -4.57 10.87 8.57
N GLY A 161 -5.77 10.29 8.55
CA GLY A 161 -6.53 10.05 7.32
C GLY A 161 -6.96 8.61 7.17
N GLU A 162 -7.34 8.25 5.94
CA GLU A 162 -7.84 6.92 5.63
C GLU A 162 -6.69 5.92 5.43
N ILE A 163 -6.80 4.79 6.13
CA ILE A 163 -5.88 3.66 6.03
C ILE A 163 -6.65 2.44 5.56
N ILE A 164 -6.06 1.68 4.64
CA ILE A 164 -6.60 0.42 4.15
C ILE A 164 -5.66 -0.72 4.57
N PHE A 165 -6.24 -1.80 5.09
CA PHE A 165 -5.49 -3.01 5.34
C PHE A 165 -5.22 -3.75 4.01
N ARG A 166 -3.95 -3.91 3.64
CA ARG A 166 -3.60 -4.55 2.36
C ARG A 166 -3.39 -6.05 2.49
N GLY A 167 -2.88 -6.53 3.63
CA GLY A 167 -2.63 -7.96 3.81
C GLY A 167 -1.55 -8.29 4.82
N LEU A 168 -1.21 -9.57 4.86
CA LEU A 168 -0.21 -10.15 5.75
C LEU A 168 1.01 -10.61 4.93
N GLY A 169 2.21 -10.46 5.47
CA GLY A 169 3.49 -10.67 4.77
C GLY A 169 4.12 -9.37 4.25
N MET A 170 5.17 -9.52 3.42
CA MET A 170 6.01 -8.43 2.92
C MET A 170 6.25 -8.54 1.41
N GLY A 171 5.97 -7.46 0.68
CA GLY A 171 6.27 -7.36 -0.75
C GLY A 171 5.66 -8.53 -1.53
N ALA A 172 6.44 -9.23 -2.36
CA ALA A 172 5.96 -10.40 -3.11
C ALA A 172 5.68 -11.64 -2.24
N PHE A 173 6.08 -11.64 -0.96
CA PHE A 173 5.97 -12.77 -0.05
C PHE A 173 4.88 -12.52 0.98
N GLY A 174 3.63 -12.85 0.63
CA GLY A 174 2.50 -12.67 1.54
C GLY A 174 1.15 -12.90 0.88
N ASP A 175 0.13 -12.75 1.71
CA ASP A 175 -1.27 -12.76 1.34
C ASP A 175 -1.76 -11.34 1.10
N CYS A 176 -2.27 -11.07 -0.10
CA CYS A 176 -3.05 -9.87 -0.35
C CYS A 176 -4.47 -10.08 0.14
N ALA A 177 -4.94 -9.21 1.02
CA ALA A 177 -6.36 -9.06 1.38
C ALA A 177 -7.15 -8.34 0.27
N CYS A 178 -6.86 -8.65 -0.99
CA CYS A 178 -7.37 -7.92 -2.16
C CYS A 178 -8.90 -8.01 -2.33
N LEU A 179 -9.55 -9.00 -1.69
CA LEU A 179 -11.00 -9.21 -1.68
C LEU A 179 -11.56 -9.08 -0.26
N GLY A 180 -12.47 -8.14 -0.04
CA GLY A 180 -13.09 -7.91 1.28
C GLY A 180 -12.23 -7.08 2.23
N THR A 181 -11.25 -6.33 1.71
CA THR A 181 -10.47 -5.39 2.52
C THR A 181 -11.34 -4.31 3.13
N LEU A 182 -10.90 -3.82 4.28
CA LEU A 182 -11.54 -2.77 5.06
C LEU A 182 -10.63 -1.54 5.13
N ALA A 183 -11.25 -0.38 4.94
CA ALA A 183 -10.69 0.93 5.24
C ALA A 183 -11.21 1.43 6.59
N PHE A 184 -10.44 2.29 7.24
CA PHE A 184 -10.87 3.06 8.40
C PHE A 184 -10.07 4.36 8.50
N ALA A 185 -10.53 5.29 9.33
CA ALA A 185 -9.82 6.55 9.56
C ALA A 185 -8.95 6.50 10.81
N THR A 186 -7.81 7.17 10.74
CA THR A 186 -6.97 7.54 11.89
C THR A 186 -7.03 9.04 12.10
N GLN A 187 -6.98 9.47 13.36
CA GLN A 187 -7.18 10.87 13.75
C GLN A 187 -6.02 11.35 14.64
N PRO A 188 -5.62 12.63 14.54
CA PRO A 188 -4.65 13.20 15.46
C PRO A 188 -5.10 13.06 16.92
N GLY A 189 -4.16 12.72 17.79
CA GLY A 189 -4.39 12.54 19.23
C GLY A 189 -5.18 11.28 19.58
N LYS A 190 -5.38 10.37 18.61
CA LYS A 190 -6.07 9.09 18.82
C LYS A 190 -5.20 7.90 18.42
N VAL A 191 -5.48 6.79 19.09
CA VAL A 191 -4.92 5.47 18.83
C VAL A 191 -6.05 4.63 18.26
N THR A 192 -6.07 4.47 16.94
CA THR A 192 -7.01 3.58 16.28
C THR A 192 -6.53 2.14 16.47
N ALA A 193 -7.28 1.33 17.20
CA ALA A 193 -6.89 -0.04 17.54
C ALA A 193 -7.64 -1.06 16.68
N VAL A 194 -6.92 -1.99 16.07
CA VAL A 194 -7.48 -3.02 15.16
C VAL A 194 -6.87 -4.37 15.47
N ARG A 195 -7.69 -5.42 15.39
CA ARG A 195 -7.22 -6.80 15.46
C ARG A 195 -7.13 -7.40 14.07
N ILE A 196 -6.00 -8.03 13.79
CA ILE A 196 -5.79 -8.82 12.56
C ILE A 196 -5.16 -10.17 12.89
N ALA A 197 -5.49 -11.18 12.11
CA ALA A 197 -4.87 -12.50 12.21
C ALA A 197 -5.10 -13.33 10.95
N TYR A 198 -4.43 -14.48 10.90
CA TYR A 198 -4.89 -15.59 10.09
C TYR A 198 -5.98 -16.38 10.82
N ALA A 199 -6.93 -16.90 10.07
CA ALA A 199 -7.96 -17.82 10.55
C ALA A 199 -7.94 -19.11 9.72
N PRO A 200 -7.92 -20.30 10.35
CA PRO A 200 -8.12 -21.56 9.64
C PRO A 200 -9.52 -21.62 9.05
N LEU A 201 -9.65 -22.15 7.83
CA LEU A 201 -10.91 -22.29 7.12
C LEU A 201 -11.22 -23.77 6.80
N ASP A 202 -12.50 -24.11 6.71
CA ASP A 202 -12.98 -25.36 6.11
C ASP A 202 -12.94 -25.29 4.56
N SER A 203 -13.36 -26.38 3.90
CA SER A 203 -13.43 -26.45 2.43
C SER A 203 -14.46 -25.50 1.81
N GLU A 204 -15.40 -24.98 2.60
CA GLU A 204 -16.41 -24.01 2.17
C GLU A 204 -15.99 -22.56 2.51
N GLY A 205 -14.80 -22.37 3.09
CA GLY A 205 -14.26 -21.06 3.45
C GLY A 205 -14.83 -20.50 4.75
N ARG A 206 -15.44 -21.32 5.61
CA ARG A 206 -15.91 -20.91 6.94
C ARG A 206 -14.80 -21.08 7.96
N ARG A 207 -14.73 -20.17 8.93
CA ARG A 207 -13.76 -20.21 10.02
C ARG A 207 -13.93 -21.47 10.88
N ILE A 208 -12.81 -22.12 11.18
CA ILE A 208 -12.71 -23.24 12.12
C ILE A 208 -11.60 -22.97 13.15
N ASP A 209 -11.65 -23.66 14.29
CA ASP A 209 -10.72 -23.40 15.40
C ASP A 209 -9.27 -23.79 15.09
N ARG A 210 -9.10 -24.86 14.33
CA ARG A 210 -7.79 -25.40 13.94
C ARG A 210 -7.87 -26.18 12.64
N PHE A 211 -6.75 -26.24 11.92
CA PHE A 211 -6.62 -27.12 10.76
C PHE A 211 -6.86 -28.59 11.17
N PRO A 212 -7.49 -29.40 10.29
CA PRO A 212 -7.61 -30.84 10.49
C PRO A 212 -6.26 -31.52 10.72
N GLY A 213 -6.26 -32.59 11.51
CA GLY A 213 -5.07 -33.41 11.71
C GLY A 213 -4.57 -33.99 10.38
N GLY A 214 -3.28 -33.80 10.08
CA GLY A 214 -2.67 -34.25 8.83
C GLY A 214 -2.67 -33.23 7.69
N SER A 215 -3.16 -32.00 7.90
CA SER A 215 -3.01 -30.92 6.92
C SER A 215 -1.54 -30.65 6.60
N ASN A 216 -1.21 -30.61 5.32
CA ASN A 216 0.12 -30.25 4.83
C ASN A 216 0.23 -28.73 4.63
N SER A 217 1.40 -28.26 4.19
CA SER A 217 1.66 -26.83 3.97
C SER A 217 0.76 -26.20 2.90
N LEU A 218 0.36 -26.96 1.88
CA LEU A 218 -0.57 -26.51 0.85
C LEU A 218 -2.00 -26.38 1.39
N ASP A 219 -2.42 -27.33 2.23
CA ASP A 219 -3.73 -27.24 2.90
C ASP A 219 -3.79 -25.99 3.78
N ILE A 220 -2.73 -25.72 4.54
CA ILE A 220 -2.65 -24.53 5.40
C ILE A 220 -2.67 -23.24 4.57
N SER A 221 -1.89 -23.16 3.48
CA SER A 221 -1.84 -21.94 2.66
C SER A 221 -3.15 -21.68 1.92
N THR A 222 -3.82 -22.72 1.43
CA THR A 222 -5.08 -22.59 0.66
C THR A 222 -6.32 -22.44 1.54
N ARG A 223 -6.23 -22.84 2.81
CA ARG A 223 -7.33 -22.76 3.79
C ARG A 223 -7.03 -21.79 4.94
N SER A 224 -6.16 -20.82 4.71
CA SER A 224 -5.99 -19.68 5.62
C SER A 224 -6.80 -18.51 5.08
N GLY A 225 -7.63 -17.90 5.91
CA GLY A 225 -8.26 -16.60 5.66
C GLY A 225 -7.60 -15.51 6.49
N VAL A 226 -7.86 -14.25 6.12
CA VAL A 226 -7.44 -13.10 6.94
C VAL A 226 -8.64 -12.57 7.71
N ILE A 227 -8.47 -12.31 9.01
CA ILE A 227 -9.49 -11.62 9.82
C ILE A 227 -9.07 -10.17 10.05
N ILE A 228 -10.06 -9.29 10.04
CA ILE A 228 -9.96 -7.90 10.47
C ILE A 228 -11.15 -7.68 11.40
N GLU A 229 -10.88 -7.39 12.66
CA GLU A 229 -11.87 -7.32 13.72
C GLU A 229 -11.65 -6.07 14.58
N PRO A 230 -12.66 -5.61 15.33
CA PRO A 230 -12.44 -4.72 16.45
C PRO A 230 -11.37 -5.28 17.40
N PRO A 231 -10.62 -4.41 18.09
CA PRO A 231 -9.66 -4.84 19.08
C PRO A 231 -10.37 -5.55 20.25
N SER A 232 -9.68 -6.48 20.90
CA SER A 232 -10.14 -7.06 22.16
C SER A 232 -9.75 -6.18 23.34
N ASP A 233 -10.11 -6.61 24.56
CA ASP A 233 -9.68 -5.93 25.78
C ASP A 233 -8.14 -5.93 25.95
N TYR A 234 -7.40 -6.81 25.26
CA TYR A 234 -5.93 -6.77 25.27
C TYR A 234 -5.36 -5.48 24.67
N ALA A 235 -6.07 -4.83 23.75
CA ALA A 235 -5.64 -3.55 23.19
C ALA A 235 -5.70 -2.40 24.22
N LEU A 236 -6.37 -2.59 25.36
CA LEU A 236 -6.45 -1.63 26.47
C LEU A 236 -5.19 -1.67 27.34
N ASP A 237 -4.03 -1.59 26.68
CA ASP A 237 -2.73 -1.59 27.33
C ASP A 237 -2.62 -0.40 28.31
N PRO A 238 -2.27 -0.62 29.59
CA PRO A 238 -2.29 0.43 30.62
C PRO A 238 -1.29 1.56 30.36
N ARG A 239 -0.33 1.39 29.45
CA ARG A 239 0.60 2.45 29.05
C ARG A 239 -0.01 3.44 28.08
N ILE A 240 -1.12 3.10 27.43
CA ILE A 240 -1.84 3.95 26.50
C ILE A 240 -3.06 4.55 27.24
N PRO A 241 -3.21 5.88 27.30
CA PRO A 241 -4.38 6.48 27.91
C PRO A 241 -5.67 5.99 27.25
N ARG A 242 -6.60 5.45 28.05
CA ARG A 242 -7.80 4.75 27.55
C ARG A 242 -8.66 5.66 26.66
N GLU A 243 -8.70 6.95 26.97
CA GLU A 243 -9.42 7.98 26.22
C GLU A 243 -8.83 8.29 24.84
N MET A 244 -7.58 7.87 24.58
CA MET A 244 -6.97 7.96 23.26
C MET A 244 -7.35 6.77 22.37
N ILE A 245 -7.67 5.61 22.96
CA ILE A 245 -7.97 4.39 22.20
C ILE A 245 -9.37 4.48 21.59
N THR A 246 -9.45 4.25 20.29
CA THR A 246 -10.70 4.23 19.53
C THR A 246 -10.83 2.96 18.71
N VAL A 247 -12.03 2.39 18.69
CA VAL A 247 -12.38 1.30 17.76
C VAL A 247 -12.68 1.90 16.38
N PRO A 248 -12.08 1.39 15.29
CA PRO A 248 -12.32 1.89 13.95
C PRO A 248 -13.75 1.65 13.48
N GLU A 249 -14.30 2.62 12.76
CA GLU A 249 -15.45 2.41 11.89
C GLU A 249 -14.96 1.87 10.54
N PHE A 250 -15.14 0.57 10.34
CA PHE A 250 -14.72 -0.07 9.10
C PHE A 250 -15.66 0.24 7.94
N ARG A 251 -15.06 0.39 6.77
CA ARG A 251 -15.76 0.57 5.49
C ARG A 251 -15.22 -0.42 4.49
N LEU A 252 -16.12 -1.06 3.76
CA LEU A 252 -15.74 -1.98 2.70
C LEU A 252 -15.02 -1.24 1.57
N VAL A 253 -13.90 -1.78 1.14
CA VAL A 253 -13.21 -1.41 -0.10
C VAL A 253 -13.43 -2.55 -1.08
N GLU A 254 -14.03 -2.25 -2.23
CA GLU A 254 -14.49 -3.30 -3.16
C GLU A 254 -13.33 -4.16 -3.69
N ALA A 255 -12.22 -3.51 -4.04
CA ALA A 255 -10.99 -4.19 -4.48
C ALA A 255 -9.79 -3.28 -4.34
N ILE A 256 -8.61 -3.88 -4.11
CA ILE A 256 -7.31 -3.22 -4.26
C ILE A 256 -6.52 -3.96 -5.34
N PRO A 257 -5.82 -3.26 -6.25
CA PRO A 257 -4.97 -3.93 -7.22
C PRO A 257 -3.87 -4.77 -6.55
N ASN A 258 -3.62 -5.96 -7.10
CA ASN A 258 -2.52 -6.81 -6.65
C ASN A 258 -1.19 -6.40 -7.28
N TRP A 259 -0.69 -5.21 -6.94
CA TRP A 259 0.51 -4.62 -7.57
C TRP A 259 1.77 -5.50 -7.53
N PHE A 260 1.88 -6.40 -6.54
CA PHE A 260 3.06 -7.26 -6.35
C PHE A 260 2.84 -8.73 -6.72
N GLY A 261 1.69 -9.08 -7.30
CA GLY A 261 1.39 -10.48 -7.67
C GLY A 261 1.39 -11.44 -6.48
N GLN A 262 1.00 -10.96 -5.29
CA GLN A 262 0.88 -11.78 -4.09
C GLN A 262 -0.25 -12.81 -4.22
N THR A 263 -0.23 -13.82 -3.35
CA THR A 263 -1.36 -14.75 -3.22
C THR A 263 -2.60 -13.98 -2.80
N VAL A 264 -3.68 -14.05 -3.58
CA VAL A 264 -4.94 -13.41 -3.21
C VAL A 264 -5.61 -14.26 -2.13
N ASN A 265 -5.79 -13.67 -0.96
CA ASN A 265 -6.43 -14.29 0.17
C ASN A 265 -7.74 -13.56 0.51
N ARG A 266 -8.66 -14.30 1.12
CA ARG A 266 -10.01 -13.84 1.45
C ARG A 266 -10.03 -13.24 2.84
N VAL A 267 -10.45 -11.98 2.93
CA VAL A 267 -10.84 -11.42 4.23
C VAL A 267 -12.13 -12.08 4.67
N GLN A 268 -12.20 -12.49 5.93
CA GLN A 268 -13.42 -13.10 6.47
C GLN A 268 -14.58 -12.09 6.45
N PRO A 269 -15.82 -12.56 6.22
CA PRO A 269 -17.00 -11.71 6.27
C PRO A 269 -17.01 -10.81 7.50
N TYR A 270 -17.29 -9.52 7.31
CA TYR A 270 -17.45 -8.59 8.42
C TYR A 270 -18.95 -8.34 8.65
N PRO A 271 -19.50 -8.69 9.83
CA PRO A 271 -20.93 -8.55 10.11
C PRO A 271 -21.48 -7.16 9.80
N GLY A 272 -22.57 -7.10 9.02
CA GLY A 272 -23.22 -5.85 8.62
C GLY A 272 -22.53 -5.06 7.50
N LEU A 273 -21.29 -5.41 7.11
CA LEU A 273 -20.59 -4.75 6.01
C LEU A 273 -20.60 -5.59 4.74
N PHE A 274 -20.11 -6.82 4.82
CA PHE A 274 -20.03 -7.69 3.65
C PHE A 274 -20.07 -9.17 4.01
N SER A 275 -20.50 -9.97 3.04
CA SER A 275 -20.42 -11.43 3.07
C SER A 275 -19.94 -11.93 1.71
N TYR A 276 -20.06 -13.23 1.48
CA TYR A 276 -19.82 -13.82 0.18
C TYR A 276 -20.93 -14.79 -0.20
N ASP A 277 -21.14 -14.85 -1.51
CA ASP A 277 -21.95 -15.82 -2.22
C ASP A 277 -20.98 -16.63 -3.11
N GLY A 278 -20.56 -17.80 -2.60
CA GLY A 278 -19.44 -18.55 -3.17
C GLY A 278 -18.13 -17.74 -3.13
N THR A 279 -17.58 -17.43 -4.31
CA THR A 279 -16.38 -16.61 -4.48
C THR A 279 -16.68 -15.13 -4.66
N ARG A 280 -17.95 -14.75 -4.82
CA ARG A 280 -18.37 -13.37 -5.07
C ARG A 280 -18.59 -12.66 -3.73
N MET A 281 -17.92 -11.53 -3.54
CA MET A 281 -18.19 -10.66 -2.40
C MET A 281 -19.53 -9.95 -2.57
N VAL A 282 -20.29 -9.84 -1.49
CA VAL A 282 -21.60 -9.18 -1.43
C VAL A 282 -21.54 -8.06 -0.40
N ASP A 283 -21.72 -6.81 -0.82
CA ASP A 283 -21.89 -5.68 0.09
C ASP A 283 -23.30 -5.75 0.71
N LEU A 284 -23.35 -5.97 2.03
CA LEU A 284 -24.61 -6.14 2.76
C LEU A 284 -25.34 -4.81 2.97
N ARG A 285 -24.65 -3.67 2.83
CA ARG A 285 -25.24 -2.33 2.97
C ARG A 285 -26.05 -1.95 1.73
N ARG A 286 -25.62 -2.41 0.55
CA ARG A 286 -26.37 -2.23 -0.71
C ARG A 286 -27.69 -3.00 -0.70
N GLY A 287 -27.71 -4.19 -0.10
CA GLY A 287 -28.94 -4.97 0.11
C GLY A 287 -29.94 -4.29 1.05
N ALA A 288 -29.47 -3.43 1.97
CA ALA A 288 -30.33 -2.60 2.83
C ALA A 288 -30.79 -1.29 2.17
N GLN A 289 -30.13 -0.86 1.08
CA GLN A 289 -30.49 0.34 0.31
C GLN A 289 -31.37 0.04 -0.91
N ALA A 290 -31.33 -1.19 -1.44
CA ALA A 290 -32.20 -1.63 -2.54
C ALA A 290 -33.70 -1.34 -2.30
N PRO A 291 -34.31 -1.65 -1.12
CA PRO A 291 -35.73 -1.36 -0.91
C PRO A 291 -36.04 0.14 -0.78
N VAL A 292 -35.05 1.02 -0.59
CA VAL A 292 -35.25 2.48 -0.50
C VAL A 292 -35.17 3.12 -1.88
N VAL A 293 -34.29 2.64 -2.77
CA VAL A 293 -34.20 3.16 -4.15
C VAL A 293 -35.40 2.72 -4.98
N GLU A 294 -35.83 1.46 -4.85
CA GLU A 294 -37.01 0.93 -5.57
C GLU A 294 -38.30 1.64 -5.12
N ALA A 295 -38.46 1.91 -3.82
CA ALA A 295 -39.59 2.68 -3.29
C ALA A 295 -39.56 4.17 -3.67
N LEU A 296 -38.38 4.77 -3.83
CA LEU A 296 -38.25 6.16 -4.30
C LEU A 296 -38.48 6.28 -5.81
N GLU A 297 -38.13 5.24 -6.59
CA GLU A 297 -38.40 5.18 -8.03
C GLU A 297 -39.89 4.91 -8.32
N GLU A 298 -40.56 4.05 -7.55
CA GLU A 298 -42.03 3.87 -7.63
C GLU A 298 -42.78 5.15 -7.24
N ALA A 299 -42.38 5.82 -6.15
CA ALA A 299 -43.00 7.08 -5.73
C ALA A 299 -42.77 8.22 -6.75
N ALA A 300 -41.60 8.25 -7.40
CA ALA A 300 -41.31 9.21 -8.48
C ALA A 300 -42.15 8.92 -9.73
N GLN A 301 -42.41 7.65 -10.06
CA GLN A 301 -43.25 7.26 -11.19
C GLN A 301 -44.73 7.53 -10.96
N GLU A 302 -45.25 7.36 -9.75
CA GLU A 302 -46.62 7.77 -9.40
C GLU A 302 -46.80 9.29 -9.46
N SER A 303 -45.82 10.08 -9.00
CA SER A 303 -45.89 11.55 -9.03
C SER A 303 -45.76 12.16 -10.44
N ALA A 304 -45.26 11.39 -11.40
CA ALA A 304 -45.14 11.80 -12.80
C ALA A 304 -46.35 11.39 -13.66
N ALA A 305 -47.30 10.64 -13.09
CA ALA A 305 -48.51 10.15 -13.73
C ALA A 305 -49.78 10.92 -13.35
N GLU A 306 -49.67 11.91 -12.44
CA GLU A 306 -50.68 12.97 -12.18
C GLU A 306 -50.36 14.26 -12.96
#